data_AF-H3GPJ5-F1
#
_entry.id   AF-H3GPJ5-F1
#
_cell.length_a   1.000
_cell.length_b   1.000
_cell.length_c   1.000
_cell.angle_alpha   90.00
_cell.angle_beta   90.00
_cell.angle_gamma   90.00
#
_symmetry.space_group_name_H-M   'P 1'
#
loop_
_entity.id
_entity.type
_entity.pdbx_description
1 polymer ?
#
loop_
_entity_poly.entity_id
_entity_poly.type
_entity_poly.pdbx_seq_one_letter_code
_entity_poly.pdbx_strand_id
1 'polypeptide(L)'
;MMMRLSFVGLLAVALLASTDTASAQKQAEVFHQDPQTLSRSLIESHDQPSTNGFLHFHFHEDDEDDDDEDRAILPGSVIEKTKAFASPATTEKLQTWLSNGKSIDDVFIGLQLTKAGDTLLDNLQFTTWLVYVDDFTANNPGKTTSAIATLTTHYGDEAVAKILDAAKKVAGTKEVATKLETAQMQTWLASGKTADRVFKLLKLDKAGDGILSNPAFASWNT
;
A
#
# COMPACT_ATOMS: atom_id res chain seq x y z
N MET A 1 34.59 27.28 42.25
CA MET A 1 35.43 28.01 41.27
C MET A 1 35.03 27.53 39.88
N MET A 2 34.39 28.42 39.12
CA MET A 2 33.80 28.21 37.80
C MET A 2 34.88 28.28 36.71
N MET A 3 34.68 27.59 35.58
CA MET A 3 34.66 28.25 34.25
C MET A 3 34.09 27.32 33.17
N ARG A 4 32.99 27.78 32.57
CA ARG A 4 32.57 27.43 31.22
C ARG A 4 33.39 28.26 30.23
N LEU A 5 33.64 27.75 29.03
CA LEU A 5 33.76 28.60 27.84
C LEU A 5 33.24 27.85 26.62
N SER A 6 32.63 28.62 25.73
CA SER A 6 31.70 28.21 24.68
C SER A 6 32.18 28.75 23.33
N PHE A 7 31.87 27.99 22.27
CA PHE A 7 31.66 28.35 20.85
C PHE A 7 32.74 29.08 20.02
N VAL A 8 32.79 28.66 18.74
CA VAL A 8 33.04 29.38 17.45
C VAL A 8 33.69 28.33 16.52
N GLY A 9 33.10 27.81 15.45
CA GLY A 9 32.38 28.48 14.37
C GLY A 9 33.37 28.77 13.23
N LEU A 10 33.50 27.89 12.22
CA LEU A 10 33.92 28.33 10.89
C LEU A 10 33.40 27.40 9.79
N LEU A 11 32.76 28.05 8.82
CA LEU A 11 32.08 27.52 7.64
C LEU A 11 32.94 27.84 6.39
N ALA A 12 32.96 26.88 5.45
CA ALA A 12 33.13 26.97 3.99
C ALA A 12 34.37 27.65 3.37
N VAL A 13 34.94 27.00 2.34
CA VAL A 13 35.00 27.51 0.94
C VAL A 13 35.07 26.33 -0.04
N ALA A 14 34.35 26.48 -1.15
CA ALA A 14 34.13 25.54 -2.25
C ALA A 14 35.32 25.37 -3.21
N LEU A 15 35.31 24.28 -3.98
CA LEU A 15 35.96 24.22 -5.29
C LEU A 15 35.05 23.50 -6.29
N LEU A 16 34.54 24.29 -7.23
CA LEU A 16 33.91 23.86 -8.47
C LEU A 16 35.02 23.42 -9.43
N ALA A 17 34.86 22.26 -10.07
CA ALA A 17 35.59 21.93 -11.29
C ALA A 17 34.57 21.89 -12.44
N SER A 18 34.71 22.88 -13.32
CA SER A 18 33.93 23.08 -14.53
C SER A 18 34.10 21.95 -15.54
N THR A 19 33.03 21.77 -16.30
CA THR A 19 32.93 21.11 -17.60
C THR A 19 33.93 21.66 -18.61
N ASP A 20 34.49 20.82 -19.47
CA ASP A 20 34.31 20.88 -20.94
C ASP A 20 35.14 19.78 -21.61
N THR A 21 34.52 18.91 -22.43
CA THR A 21 35.10 18.60 -23.75
C THR A 21 34.03 17.99 -24.65
N ALA A 22 33.71 18.74 -25.70
CA ALA A 22 32.88 18.36 -26.83
C ALA A 22 33.45 17.20 -27.66
N SER A 23 32.55 16.46 -28.31
CA SER A 23 32.73 16.03 -29.71
C SER A 23 31.39 15.61 -30.30
N ALA A 24 30.83 16.49 -31.13
CA ALA A 24 29.79 16.15 -32.10
C ALA A 24 30.47 16.01 -33.47
N GLN A 25 30.20 14.91 -34.18
CA GLN A 25 30.37 14.85 -35.62
C GLN A 25 29.03 14.57 -36.28
N LYS A 26 28.78 15.42 -37.27
CA LYS A 26 27.58 15.63 -38.07
C LYS A 26 27.72 14.81 -39.35
N GLN A 27 26.64 14.21 -39.84
CA GLN A 27 26.49 13.97 -41.27
C GLN A 27 25.06 14.32 -41.68
N ALA A 28 24.97 15.15 -42.71
CA ALA A 28 23.76 15.72 -43.26
C ALA A 28 23.37 14.93 -44.50
N GLU A 29 22.07 14.70 -44.70
CA GLU A 29 21.54 14.39 -46.02
C GLU A 29 20.25 15.20 -46.27
N VAL A 30 20.46 16.23 -47.07
CA VAL A 30 19.65 16.95 -48.05
C VAL A 30 18.11 16.84 -48.04
N PHE A 31 17.54 18.03 -48.03
CA PHE A 31 16.16 18.48 -48.14
C PHE A 31 15.61 18.42 -49.58
N HIS A 32 14.34 18.01 -49.75
CA HIS A 32 13.45 18.52 -50.79
C HIS A 32 12.00 18.51 -50.29
N GLN A 33 11.42 19.71 -50.06
CA GLN A 33 9.97 19.95 -50.00
C GLN A 33 9.44 20.14 -51.43
N ASP A 34 8.21 19.69 -51.75
CA ASP A 34 6.99 20.53 -51.81
C ASP A 34 5.72 19.66 -52.12
N PRO A 35 4.46 20.18 -52.28
CA PRO A 35 3.33 19.80 -51.44
C PRO A 35 2.11 19.21 -52.19
N GLN A 36 1.17 18.64 -51.42
CA GLN A 36 -0.29 18.54 -51.71
C GLN A 36 -0.75 18.00 -53.08
N THR A 37 -1.24 16.75 -53.10
CA THR A 37 -2.40 16.35 -53.93
C THR A 37 -3.30 15.38 -53.18
N LEU A 38 -4.48 15.87 -52.76
CA LEU A 38 -5.64 15.05 -52.42
C LEU A 38 -6.27 14.51 -53.72
N SER A 39 -6.48 13.20 -53.84
CA SER A 39 -7.77 12.62 -54.28
C SER A 39 -7.72 11.09 -54.48
N ARG A 40 -8.61 10.43 -53.73
CA ARG A 40 -9.53 9.35 -54.13
C ARG A 40 -9.01 8.03 -54.73
N SER A 41 -9.23 7.01 -53.89
CA SER A 41 -9.85 5.71 -54.18
C SER A 41 -9.19 4.76 -55.19
N LEU A 42 -8.67 3.65 -54.66
CA LEU A 42 -9.07 2.34 -55.16
C LEU A 42 -9.05 1.33 -54.01
N ILE A 43 -10.20 0.68 -53.83
CA ILE A 43 -10.40 -0.49 -52.99
C ILE A 43 -9.75 -1.67 -53.70
N GLU A 44 -8.87 -2.41 -53.05
CA GLU A 44 -8.66 -3.83 -53.37
C GLU A 44 -8.31 -4.56 -52.07
N SER A 45 -9.19 -5.50 -51.75
CA SER A 45 -9.20 -6.40 -50.62
C SER A 45 -8.03 -7.39 -50.63
N HIS A 46 -7.40 -7.61 -49.48
CA HIS A 46 -7.04 -8.98 -49.13
C HIS A 46 -7.08 -9.21 -47.63
N ASP A 47 -7.81 -10.25 -47.28
CA ASP A 47 -8.21 -10.74 -45.98
C ASP A 47 -7.07 -11.50 -45.29
N GLN A 48 -6.82 -11.22 -44.01
CA GLN A 48 -6.44 -12.20 -42.98
C GLN A 48 -6.25 -11.48 -41.63
N PRO A 49 -7.04 -11.81 -40.59
CA PRO A 49 -6.89 -11.24 -39.25
C PRO A 49 -5.92 -12.09 -38.42
N SER A 50 -4.85 -11.46 -37.93
CA SER A 50 -4.07 -12.01 -36.81
C SER A 50 -4.23 -11.08 -35.62
N THR A 51 -4.79 -11.66 -34.58
CA THR A 51 -5.32 -11.08 -33.37
C THR A 51 -4.24 -10.37 -32.54
N ASN A 52 -4.32 -9.05 -32.48
CA ASN A 52 -3.81 -8.31 -31.33
C ASN A 52 -4.72 -8.63 -30.14
N GLY A 53 -4.26 -9.51 -29.26
CA GLY A 53 -4.90 -9.84 -27.98
C GLY A 53 -4.88 -8.66 -27.02
N PHE A 54 -5.69 -7.64 -27.32
CA PHE A 54 -6.21 -6.72 -26.31
C PHE A 54 -7.40 -7.43 -25.68
N LEU A 55 -7.24 -7.88 -24.43
CA LEU A 55 -8.35 -8.38 -23.63
C LEU A 55 -9.37 -7.24 -23.48
N HIS A 56 -10.39 -7.31 -24.33
CA HIS A 56 -11.63 -6.59 -24.22
C HIS A 56 -12.34 -7.14 -22.98
N PHE A 57 -12.29 -6.37 -21.88
CA PHE A 57 -13.13 -6.62 -20.72
C PHE A 57 -14.59 -6.47 -21.15
N HIS A 58 -15.24 -7.60 -21.41
CA HIS A 58 -16.69 -7.68 -21.41
C HIS A 58 -17.12 -7.54 -19.96
N PHE A 59 -17.63 -6.37 -19.58
CA PHE A 59 -18.48 -6.24 -18.40
C PHE A 59 -19.73 -7.08 -18.68
N HIS A 60 -19.83 -8.24 -18.04
CA HIS A 60 -21.11 -8.89 -17.78
C HIS A 60 -21.65 -8.25 -16.51
N GLU A 61 -22.73 -7.48 -16.66
CA GLU A 61 -23.68 -7.22 -15.59
C GLU A 61 -24.47 -8.52 -15.40
N ASP A 62 -23.92 -9.43 -14.61
CA ASP A 62 -24.70 -10.51 -14.01
C ASP A 62 -24.86 -10.14 -12.53
N ASP A 63 -26.10 -9.76 -12.18
CA ASP A 63 -26.60 -9.64 -10.82
C ASP A 63 -26.48 -10.99 -10.10
N GLU A 64 -25.44 -11.18 -9.29
CA GLU A 64 -25.38 -12.23 -8.27
C GLU A 64 -24.70 -11.68 -7.01
N ASP A 65 -25.53 -11.45 -5.98
CA ASP A 65 -25.19 -11.23 -4.57
C ASP A 65 -23.92 -10.40 -4.29
N ASP A 66 -24.08 -9.07 -4.21
CA ASP A 66 -23.10 -8.19 -3.56
C ASP A 66 -22.91 -8.67 -2.11
N ASP A 67 -21.93 -9.55 -1.90
CA ASP A 67 -21.37 -9.83 -0.58
C ASP A 67 -20.72 -8.52 -0.10
N ASP A 68 -21.50 -7.72 0.61
CA ASP A 68 -21.05 -6.51 1.33
C ASP A 68 -19.84 -6.82 2.26
N GLU A 69 -19.54 -8.09 2.51
CA GLU A 69 -18.37 -8.60 3.24
C GLU A 69 -17.02 -8.30 2.56
N ASP A 70 -16.99 -8.01 1.26
CA ASP A 70 -15.75 -7.71 0.52
C ASP A 70 -15.09 -6.39 0.95
N ARG A 71 -15.83 -5.54 1.67
CA ARG A 71 -15.31 -4.26 2.18
C ARG A 71 -14.77 -4.35 3.61
N ALA A 72 -15.14 -5.38 4.38
CA ALA A 72 -14.81 -5.48 5.80
C ALA A 72 -13.49 -6.24 6.03
N ILE A 73 -12.64 -5.70 6.90
CA ILE A 73 -11.33 -6.30 7.24
C ILE A 73 -11.51 -7.58 8.06
N LEU A 74 -12.55 -7.63 8.89
CA LEU A 74 -12.93 -8.80 9.67
C LEU A 74 -14.16 -9.48 9.03
N PRO A 75 -14.27 -10.81 9.06
CA PRO A 75 -15.52 -11.47 8.71
C PRO A 75 -16.61 -11.12 9.73
N GLY A 76 -17.86 -11.05 9.29
CA GLY A 76 -19.01 -10.70 10.14
C GLY A 76 -19.09 -11.59 11.39
N SER A 77 -18.79 -12.88 11.25
CA SER A 77 -18.78 -13.83 12.37
C SER A 77 -17.73 -13.53 13.46
N VAL A 78 -16.59 -12.93 13.11
CA VAL A 78 -15.57 -12.49 14.07
C VAL A 78 -15.99 -11.18 14.71
N ILE A 79 -16.57 -10.26 13.94
CA ILE A 79 -17.11 -8.99 14.45
C ILE A 79 -18.18 -9.28 15.52
N GLU A 80 -19.17 -10.11 15.23
CA GLU A 80 -20.23 -10.46 16.17
C GLU A 80 -19.70 -11.13 17.44
N LYS A 81 -18.76 -12.08 17.30
CA LYS A 81 -18.10 -12.71 18.46
C LYS A 81 -17.37 -11.65 19.30
N THR A 82 -16.60 -10.78 18.67
CA THR A 82 -15.81 -9.77 19.40
C THR A 82 -16.69 -8.77 20.12
N LYS A 83 -17.81 -8.35 19.50
CA LYS A 83 -18.84 -7.51 20.13
C LYS A 83 -19.51 -8.23 21.31
N ALA A 84 -19.80 -9.53 21.18
CA ALA A 84 -20.38 -10.34 22.26
C ALA A 84 -19.44 -10.55 23.46
N PHE A 85 -18.12 -10.61 23.23
CA PHE A 85 -17.12 -10.76 24.30
C PHE A 85 -16.62 -9.41 24.85
N ALA A 86 -16.93 -8.29 24.21
CA ALA A 86 -16.55 -6.97 24.68
C ALA A 86 -17.31 -6.60 25.97
N SER A 87 -16.59 -6.04 26.94
CA SER A 87 -17.21 -5.50 28.14
C SER A 87 -18.09 -4.28 27.80
N PRO A 88 -19.19 -4.01 28.55
CA PRO A 88 -19.99 -2.80 28.34
C PRO A 88 -19.17 -1.51 28.35
N ALA A 89 -18.17 -1.43 29.24
CA ALA A 89 -17.26 -0.29 29.33
C ALA A 89 -16.40 -0.10 28.07
N THR A 90 -16.00 -1.19 27.39
CA THR A 90 -15.28 -1.11 26.11
C THR A 90 -16.19 -0.56 25.02
N THR A 91 -17.42 -1.07 24.92
CA THR A 91 -18.41 -0.63 23.93
C THR A 91 -18.77 0.84 24.08
N GLU A 92 -19.05 1.30 25.31
CA GLU A 92 -19.32 2.71 25.60
C GLU A 92 -18.14 3.62 25.22
N LYS A 93 -16.92 3.17 25.48
CA LYS A 93 -15.70 3.90 25.14
C LYS A 93 -15.51 4.03 23.63
N LEU A 94 -15.74 2.95 22.86
CA LEU A 94 -15.70 3.00 21.39
C LEU A 94 -16.76 3.93 20.82
N GLN A 95 -18.00 3.86 21.31
CA GLN A 95 -19.09 4.75 20.89
C GLN A 95 -18.79 6.21 21.20
N THR A 96 -18.20 6.48 22.36
CA THR A 96 -17.74 7.82 22.74
C THR A 96 -16.66 8.32 21.78
N TRP A 97 -15.70 7.47 21.41
CA TRP A 97 -14.66 7.84 20.45
C TRP A 97 -15.20 8.07 19.03
N LEU A 98 -16.15 7.25 18.58
CA LEU A 98 -16.85 7.45 17.29
C LEU A 98 -17.61 8.78 17.28
N SER A 99 -18.39 9.06 18.32
CA SER A 99 -19.18 10.29 18.44
C SER A 99 -18.31 11.55 18.49
N ASN A 100 -17.13 11.44 19.10
CA ASN A 100 -16.15 12.52 19.15
C ASN A 100 -15.29 12.62 17.88
N GLY A 101 -15.52 11.77 16.88
CA GLY A 101 -14.77 11.77 15.62
C GLY A 101 -13.28 11.47 15.80
N LYS A 102 -12.90 10.69 16.81
CA LYS A 102 -11.50 10.32 17.05
C LYS A 102 -10.96 9.57 15.84
N SER A 103 -9.74 9.87 15.41
CA SER A 103 -9.18 9.21 14.23
C SER A 103 -8.85 7.74 14.51
N ILE A 104 -8.83 6.91 13.46
CA ILE A 104 -8.40 5.50 13.58
C ILE A 104 -6.97 5.38 14.15
N ASP A 105 -6.10 6.35 13.83
CA ASP A 105 -4.71 6.41 14.32
C ASP A 105 -4.66 6.73 15.83
N ASP A 106 -5.43 7.72 16.26
CA ASP A 106 -5.52 8.09 17.67
C ASP A 106 -6.08 6.96 18.54
N VAL A 107 -7.03 6.19 18.00
CA VAL A 107 -7.57 5.00 18.68
C VAL A 107 -6.51 3.90 18.73
N PHE A 108 -5.76 3.67 17.64
CA PHE A 108 -4.66 2.70 17.62
C PHE A 108 -3.63 2.99 18.73
N ILE A 109 -3.23 4.25 18.87
CA ILE A 109 -2.32 4.72 19.92
C ILE A 109 -2.98 4.60 21.30
N GLY A 110 -4.25 5.00 21.43
CA GLY A 110 -5.00 4.95 22.70
C GLY A 110 -5.21 3.53 23.23
N LEU A 111 -5.21 2.54 22.35
CA LEU A 111 -5.25 1.10 22.67
C LEU A 111 -3.86 0.50 22.87
N GLN A 112 -2.81 1.31 22.80
CA GLN A 112 -1.40 0.94 22.98
C GLN A 112 -0.90 -0.09 21.96
N LEU A 113 -1.52 -0.13 20.79
CA LEU A 113 -1.20 -1.10 19.75
C LEU A 113 0.12 -0.83 19.04
N THR A 114 0.76 0.32 19.26
CA THR A 114 2.12 0.61 18.75
C THR A 114 3.21 -0.22 19.42
N LYS A 115 2.93 -0.83 20.57
CA LYS A 115 3.89 -1.63 21.35
C LYS A 115 3.69 -3.14 21.22
N ALA A 116 2.70 -3.57 20.44
CA ALA A 116 2.33 -4.98 20.35
C ALA A 116 3.37 -5.81 19.57
N GLY A 117 4.16 -5.19 18.68
CA GLY A 117 5.21 -5.92 17.96
C GLY A 117 4.63 -7.03 17.09
N ASP A 118 5.30 -8.17 17.10
CA ASP A 118 4.91 -9.34 16.30
C ASP A 118 3.63 -10.04 16.79
N THR A 119 3.20 -9.79 18.03
CA THR A 119 1.98 -10.37 18.62
C THR A 119 0.75 -9.50 18.38
N LEU A 120 0.80 -8.57 17.42
CA LEU A 120 -0.27 -7.62 17.14
C LEU A 120 -1.59 -8.32 16.83
N LEU A 121 -1.57 -9.34 15.96
CA LEU A 121 -2.79 -10.01 15.50
C LEU A 121 -3.41 -10.94 16.55
N ASP A 122 -2.65 -11.34 17.57
CA ASP A 122 -3.14 -12.10 18.72
C ASP A 122 -3.74 -11.19 19.82
N ASN A 123 -3.55 -9.88 19.70
CA ASN A 123 -4.00 -8.93 20.70
C ASN A 123 -5.50 -8.61 20.53
N LEU A 124 -6.31 -8.89 21.55
CA LEU A 124 -7.74 -8.58 21.55
C LEU A 124 -8.05 -7.09 21.29
N GLN A 125 -7.15 -6.19 21.69
CA GLN A 125 -7.29 -4.76 21.41
C GLN A 125 -7.12 -4.45 19.92
N PHE A 126 -6.38 -5.27 19.18
CA PHE A 126 -6.24 -5.13 17.73
C PHE A 126 -7.56 -5.46 17.03
N THR A 127 -8.23 -6.54 17.44
CA THR A 127 -9.56 -6.85 16.92
C THR A 127 -10.58 -5.77 17.29
N THR A 128 -10.50 -5.24 18.51
CA THR A 128 -11.32 -4.10 18.96
C THR A 128 -11.09 -2.86 18.09
N TRP A 129 -9.84 -2.59 17.71
CA TRP A 129 -9.48 -1.52 16.81
C TRP A 129 -10.00 -1.74 15.38
N LEU A 130 -9.92 -2.97 14.86
CA LEU A 130 -10.46 -3.29 13.54
C LEU A 130 -11.98 -3.09 13.47
N VAL A 131 -12.72 -3.50 14.50
CA VAL A 131 -14.17 -3.19 14.61
C VAL A 131 -14.40 -1.68 14.60
N TYR A 132 -13.56 -0.91 15.30
CA TYR A 132 -13.64 0.55 15.26
C TYR A 132 -13.35 1.12 13.87
N VAL A 133 -12.39 0.57 13.12
CA VAL A 133 -12.09 0.99 11.74
C VAL A 133 -13.29 0.73 10.83
N ASP A 134 -13.93 -0.43 10.95
CA ASP A 134 -15.13 -0.78 10.17
C ASP A 134 -16.28 0.18 10.51
N ASP A 135 -16.57 0.40 11.80
CA ASP A 135 -17.61 1.34 12.26
C ASP A 135 -17.29 2.80 11.84
N PHE A 136 -16.03 3.21 11.88
CA PHE A 136 -15.61 4.56 11.45
C PHE A 136 -15.78 4.73 9.94
N THR A 137 -15.43 3.71 9.15
CA THR A 137 -15.53 3.74 7.69
C THR A 137 -16.98 3.75 7.23
N ALA A 138 -17.85 2.95 7.85
CA ALA A 138 -19.29 2.96 7.60
C ALA A 138 -19.94 4.33 7.85
N ASN A 139 -19.48 5.04 8.89
CA ASN A 139 -19.95 6.40 9.22
C ASN A 139 -19.33 7.51 8.34
N ASN A 140 -18.33 7.19 7.51
CA ASN A 140 -17.64 8.15 6.65
C ASN A 140 -17.55 7.65 5.19
N PRO A 141 -18.69 7.47 4.51
CA PRO A 141 -18.71 6.99 3.12
C PRO A 141 -17.92 7.96 2.22
N GLY A 142 -16.95 7.43 1.48
CA GLY A 142 -16.05 8.20 0.61
C GLY A 142 -14.68 8.51 1.21
N LYS A 143 -14.45 8.28 2.51
CA LYS A 143 -13.11 8.23 3.08
C LYS A 143 -12.65 6.77 3.09
N THR A 144 -11.74 6.41 2.18
CA THR A 144 -11.03 5.13 2.28
C THR A 144 -10.06 5.21 3.46
N THR A 145 -10.55 4.92 4.67
CA THR A 145 -9.69 4.78 5.85
C THR A 145 -8.92 3.47 5.76
N SER A 146 -7.60 3.56 5.61
CA SER A 146 -6.75 2.38 5.46
C SER A 146 -6.17 1.97 6.81
N ALA A 147 -6.66 0.85 7.36
CA ALA A 147 -6.02 0.19 8.50
C ALA A 147 -4.53 -0.06 8.20
N ILE A 148 -4.21 -0.45 6.96
CA ILE A 148 -2.83 -0.66 6.53
C ILE A 148 -2.00 0.62 6.58
N ALA A 149 -2.55 1.78 6.20
CA ALA A 149 -1.83 3.04 6.34
C ALA A 149 -1.46 3.33 7.80
N THR A 150 -2.36 3.03 8.75
CA THR A 150 -2.07 3.16 10.19
C THR A 150 -0.96 2.17 10.61
N LEU A 151 -1.09 0.90 10.23
CA LEU A 151 -0.11 -0.13 10.55
C LEU A 151 1.28 0.22 10.01
N THR A 152 1.37 0.59 8.74
CA THR A 152 2.64 0.95 8.09
C THR A 152 3.23 2.25 8.63
N THR A 153 2.42 3.19 9.11
CA THR A 153 2.91 4.40 9.79
C THR A 153 3.62 4.06 11.11
N HIS A 154 3.10 3.11 11.88
CA HIS A 154 3.66 2.76 13.20
C HIS A 154 4.73 1.67 13.16
N TYR A 155 4.63 0.74 12.23
CA TYR A 155 5.52 -0.43 12.15
C TYR A 155 6.47 -0.38 10.94
N GLY A 156 6.10 0.34 9.87
CA GLY A 156 6.78 0.29 8.57
C GLY A 156 6.32 -0.88 7.70
N ASP A 157 6.35 -0.70 6.37
CA ASP A 157 5.88 -1.69 5.40
C ASP A 157 6.53 -3.08 5.55
N GLU A 158 7.85 -3.14 5.73
CA GLU A 158 8.58 -4.41 5.91
C GLU A 158 8.10 -5.18 7.15
N ALA A 159 7.94 -4.49 8.28
CA ALA A 159 7.51 -5.15 9.52
C ALA A 159 6.06 -5.62 9.41
N VAL A 160 5.18 -4.80 8.83
CA VAL A 160 3.79 -5.19 8.57
C VAL A 160 3.73 -6.45 7.70
N ALA A 161 4.48 -6.49 6.59
CA ALA A 161 4.49 -7.67 5.71
C ALA A 161 4.93 -8.94 6.46
N LYS A 162 5.98 -8.85 7.30
CA LYS A 162 6.45 -9.99 8.11
C LYS A 162 5.42 -10.45 9.15
N ILE A 163 4.77 -9.52 9.83
CA ILE A 163 3.72 -9.80 10.82
C ILE A 163 2.55 -10.53 10.14
N LEU A 164 2.12 -10.05 8.97
CA LEU A 164 1.02 -10.66 8.23
C LEU A 164 1.39 -12.05 7.69
N ASP A 165 2.58 -12.23 7.12
CA ASP A 165 3.06 -13.55 6.67
C ASP A 165 3.12 -14.57 7.83
N ALA A 166 3.60 -14.15 9.00
CA ALA A 166 3.60 -14.99 10.19
C ALA A 166 2.17 -15.35 10.64
N ALA A 167 1.26 -14.38 10.69
CA ALA A 167 -0.12 -14.59 11.11
C ALA A 167 -0.95 -15.42 10.11
N LYS A 168 -0.60 -15.43 8.82
CA LYS A 168 -1.21 -16.33 7.82
C LYS A 168 -0.96 -17.81 8.10
N LYS A 169 0.08 -18.14 8.88
CA LYS A 169 0.45 -19.52 9.24
C LYS A 169 -0.33 -20.02 10.46
N VAL A 170 -1.04 -19.15 11.17
CA VAL A 170 -1.82 -19.48 12.36
C VAL A 170 -3.31 -19.50 12.00
N ALA A 171 -3.98 -20.63 12.24
CA ALA A 171 -5.37 -20.85 11.80
C ALA A 171 -6.35 -19.77 12.30
N GLY A 172 -6.19 -19.28 13.53
CA GLY A 172 -7.07 -18.27 14.13
C GLY A 172 -6.91 -16.85 13.56
N THR A 173 -5.76 -16.53 12.97
CA THR A 173 -5.45 -15.19 12.44
C THR A 173 -5.34 -15.16 10.92
N LYS A 174 -5.35 -16.33 10.27
CA LYS A 174 -5.08 -16.48 8.83
C LYS A 174 -5.97 -15.62 7.95
N GLU A 175 -7.27 -15.62 8.23
CA GLU A 175 -8.26 -14.91 7.43
C GLU A 175 -8.03 -13.39 7.48
N VAL A 176 -7.95 -12.83 8.70
CA VAL A 176 -7.69 -11.40 8.92
C VAL A 176 -6.34 -10.99 8.33
N ALA A 177 -5.31 -11.82 8.52
CA ALA A 177 -3.99 -11.56 7.96
C ALA A 177 -4.00 -11.53 6.43
N THR A 178 -4.78 -12.41 5.80
CA THR A 178 -4.94 -12.45 4.33
C THR A 178 -5.67 -11.21 3.83
N LYS A 179 -6.77 -10.81 4.47
CA LYS A 179 -7.50 -9.57 4.11
C LYS A 179 -6.62 -8.33 4.24
N LEU A 180 -5.84 -8.23 5.31
CA LEU A 180 -4.88 -7.14 5.53
C LEU A 180 -3.75 -7.14 4.48
N GLU A 181 -3.22 -8.29 4.10
CA GLU A 181 -2.19 -8.38 3.05
C GLU A 181 -2.76 -7.93 1.69
N THR A 182 -3.96 -8.37 1.32
CA THR A 182 -4.66 -7.90 0.12
C THR A 182 -4.84 -6.37 0.13
N ALA A 183 -5.28 -5.81 1.26
CA ALA A 183 -5.41 -4.36 1.42
C ALA A 183 -4.06 -3.62 1.31
N GLN A 184 -2.96 -4.25 1.74
CA GLN A 184 -1.61 -3.72 1.60
C GLN A 184 -1.18 -3.66 0.14
N MET A 185 -1.41 -4.74 -0.62
CA MET A 185 -1.13 -4.79 -2.05
C MET A 185 -1.94 -3.74 -2.82
N GLN A 186 -3.24 -3.64 -2.54
CA GLN A 186 -4.11 -2.62 -3.14
C GLN A 186 -3.63 -1.20 -2.83
N THR A 187 -3.17 -0.94 -1.60
CA THR A 187 -2.61 0.36 -1.21
C THR A 187 -1.35 0.69 -2.02
N TRP A 188 -0.46 -0.27 -2.23
CA TRP A 188 0.74 -0.08 -3.05
C TRP A 188 0.40 0.18 -4.52
N LEU A 189 -0.55 -0.57 -5.09
CA LEU A 189 -1.05 -0.40 -6.46
C LEU A 189 -1.70 0.97 -6.66
N ALA A 190 -2.62 1.35 -5.76
CA ALA A 190 -3.27 2.67 -5.80
C ALA A 190 -2.28 3.83 -5.67
N SER A 191 -1.16 3.61 -4.97
CA SER A 191 -0.07 4.57 -4.85
C SER A 191 0.90 4.58 -6.04
N GLY A 192 0.65 3.78 -7.09
CA GLY A 192 1.50 3.66 -8.27
C GLY A 192 2.89 3.10 -7.97
N LYS A 193 3.04 2.27 -6.94
CA LYS A 193 4.34 1.64 -6.62
C LYS A 193 4.60 0.51 -7.61
N THR A 194 5.78 0.52 -8.24
CA THR A 194 6.24 -0.58 -9.09
C THR A 194 6.72 -1.76 -8.25
N ALA A 195 6.79 -2.96 -8.85
CA ALA A 195 7.35 -4.15 -8.21
C ALA A 195 8.76 -3.89 -7.63
N ASP A 196 9.63 -3.19 -8.36
CA ASP A 196 10.97 -2.81 -7.89
C ASP A 196 10.95 -1.88 -6.66
N ARG A 197 9.97 -0.97 -6.61
CA ARG A 197 9.80 -0.07 -5.47
C ARG A 197 9.31 -0.85 -4.26
N VAL A 198 8.36 -1.76 -4.42
CA VAL A 198 7.88 -2.63 -3.33
C VAL A 198 9.01 -3.55 -2.85
N PHE A 199 9.82 -4.09 -3.76
CA PHE A 199 10.98 -4.92 -3.43
C PHE A 199 11.95 -4.21 -2.46
N LYS A 200 12.29 -2.95 -2.76
CA LYS A 200 13.14 -2.11 -1.90
C LYS A 200 12.43 -1.67 -0.61
N LEU A 201 11.13 -1.40 -0.69
CA LEU A 201 10.29 -1.04 0.46
C LEU A 201 10.30 -2.16 1.52
N LEU A 202 10.25 -3.41 1.06
CA LEU A 202 10.34 -4.62 1.86
C LEU A 202 11.80 -5.02 2.19
N LYS A 203 12.76 -4.18 1.82
CA LYS A 203 14.22 -4.35 2.02
C LYS A 203 14.76 -5.67 1.47
N LEU A 204 14.13 -6.22 0.44
CA LEU A 204 14.56 -7.47 -0.20
C LEU A 204 15.87 -7.29 -0.99
N ASP A 205 16.15 -6.06 -1.45
CA ASP A 205 17.43 -5.69 -2.07
C ASP A 205 18.64 -5.82 -1.13
N LYS A 206 18.40 -5.84 0.18
CA LYS A 206 19.42 -5.97 1.22
C LYS A 206 19.52 -7.38 1.78
N ALA A 207 18.67 -8.31 1.35
CA ALA A 207 18.61 -9.66 1.90
C ALA A 207 19.73 -10.58 1.36
N GLY A 208 20.37 -10.21 0.25
CA GLY A 208 21.43 -11.01 -0.38
C GLY A 208 20.96 -12.45 -0.66
N ASP A 209 21.81 -13.43 -0.38
CA ASP A 209 21.51 -14.85 -0.58
C ASP A 209 20.37 -15.37 0.31
N GLY A 210 20.04 -14.66 1.39
CA GLY A 210 18.98 -15.02 2.33
C GLY A 210 17.58 -14.59 1.89
N ILE A 211 17.42 -14.06 0.68
CA ILE A 211 16.15 -13.47 0.21
C ILE A 211 14.98 -14.45 0.25
N LEU A 212 15.18 -15.70 -0.15
CA LEU A 212 14.13 -16.73 -0.17
C LEU A 212 13.68 -17.14 1.24
N SER A 213 14.45 -16.79 2.27
CA SER A 213 14.09 -17.02 3.67
C SER A 213 13.51 -15.78 4.35
N ASN A 214 13.48 -14.62 3.68
CA ASN A 214 12.85 -13.42 4.23
C ASN A 214 11.31 -13.59 4.17
N PRO A 215 10.59 -13.52 5.31
CA PRO A 215 9.13 -13.67 5.31
C PRO A 215 8.40 -12.65 4.41
N ALA A 216 8.96 -11.45 4.24
CA ALA A 216 8.39 -10.43 3.35
C ALA A 216 8.51 -10.77 1.85
N PHE A 217 9.32 -11.77 1.48
CA PHE A 217 9.45 -12.20 0.09
C PHE A 217 8.15 -12.82 -0.42
N ALA A 218 7.40 -13.53 0.43
CA ALA A 218 6.11 -14.12 0.07
C ALA A 218 5.11 -13.04 -0.38
N SER A 219 5.02 -11.94 0.37
CA SER A 219 4.13 -10.81 0.05
C SER A 219 4.54 -10.05 -1.22
N TRP A 220 5.80 -10.13 -1.65
CA TRP A 220 6.25 -9.49 -2.89
C TRP A 220 5.95 -10.32 -4.15
N ASN A 221 5.96 -11.64 -4.04
CA ASN A 221 5.77 -12.57 -5.16
C ASN A 221 4.35 -13.16 -5.25
N THR A 222 3.40 -12.61 -4.49
CA THR A 222 1.98 -13.03 -4.49
C THR A 222 1.18 -12.29 -5.55
#